data_AF-A0A7X7FDD5-F1
#
_entry.id   AF-A0A7X7FDD5-F1
#
_cell.length_a   1.000
_cell.length_b   1.000
_cell.length_c   1.000
_cell.angle_alpha   90.00
_cell.angle_beta   90.00
_cell.angle_gamma   90.00
#
_symmetry.space_group_name_H-M   'P 1'
#
loop_
_entity.id
_entity.type
_entity.pdbx_description
1 polymer ?
#
loop_
_entity_poly.entity_id
_entity_poly.type
_entity_poly.pdbx_seq_one_letter_code
_entity_poly.pdbx_strand_id
1 'polypeptide(L)' 'MSSDTYPLHPTRTCHRLDGIWDFCWLGDVDNDAVAPQTLAYGELQAVPGVFDTALQSRNVRGVG' A
#
# COMPACT_ATOMS: atom_id res chain seq x y z
N MET A 1 -23.92 44.45 -9.31
CA MET A 1 -23.07 43.59 -8.48
C MET A 1 -22.54 42.49 -9.37
N SER A 2 -21.28 42.56 -9.79
CA SER A 2 -20.64 41.50 -10.58
C SER A 2 -20.30 40.37 -9.63
N SER A 3 -20.90 39.19 -9.79
CA SER A 3 -20.48 38.01 -9.04
C SER A 3 -19.24 37.44 -9.73
N ASP A 4 -18.07 37.80 -9.23
CA ASP A 4 -16.83 37.09 -9.59
C ASP A 4 -17.02 35.62 -9.20
N THR A 5 -17.21 34.79 -10.22
CA THR A 5 -17.43 33.35 -10.05
C THR A 5 -16.06 32.73 -9.82
N TYR A 6 -15.80 32.27 -8.59
CA TYR A 6 -14.58 31.56 -8.23
C TYR A 6 -14.35 30.40 -9.22
N PRO A 7 -13.13 30.18 -9.73
CA PRO A 7 -12.89 29.14 -10.74
C PRO A 7 -13.26 27.76 -10.19
N LEU A 8 -14.23 27.11 -10.85
CA LEU A 8 -14.64 25.75 -10.53
C LEU A 8 -13.70 24.79 -11.27
N HIS A 9 -12.79 24.15 -10.53
CA HIS A 9 -11.96 23.11 -11.11
C HIS A 9 -12.75 21.80 -11.28
N PRO A 10 -12.54 21.02 -12.35
CA PRO A 10 -13.20 19.74 -12.51
C PRO A 10 -12.82 18.81 -11.36
N THR A 11 -13.83 18.23 -10.73
CA THR A 11 -13.63 17.20 -9.71
C THR A 11 -13.00 15.98 -10.38
N ARG A 12 -11.92 15.45 -9.78
CA ARG A 12 -11.28 14.21 -10.25
C ARG A 12 -11.92 13.01 -9.56
N THR A 13 -12.19 11.95 -10.33
CA THR A 13 -12.57 10.67 -9.74
C THR A 13 -11.37 10.11 -8.98
N CYS A 14 -11.61 9.73 -7.73
CA CYS A 14 -10.65 9.00 -6.91
C CYS A 14 -11.22 7.60 -6.64
N HIS A 15 -10.40 6.57 -6.88
CA HIS A 15 -10.77 5.19 -6.60
C HIS A 15 -10.09 4.76 -5.30
N ARG A 16 -10.88 4.16 -4.40
CA ARG A 16 -10.36 3.54 -3.18
C ARG A 16 -9.75 2.18 -3.55
N LEU A 17 -8.47 2.01 -3.26
CA LEU A 17 -7.74 0.76 -3.52
C LEU A 17 -7.54 -0.08 -2.26
N ASP A 18 -8.11 0.33 -1.13
CA ASP A 18 -8.10 -0.42 0.12
C ASP A 18 -8.74 -1.82 -0.07
N GLY A 19 -8.23 -2.80 0.67
CA GLY A 19 -8.76 -4.15 0.64
C GLY A 19 -7.84 -5.16 1.31
N ILE A 20 -8.06 -6.44 1.00
CA ILE A 20 -7.14 -7.53 1.35
C ILE A 20 -6.31 -7.82 0.11
N TRP A 21 -4.99 -7.78 0.26
CA TRP A 21 -4.03 -7.90 -0.84
C TRP A 21 -3.17 -9.15 -0.65
N ASP A 22 -2.77 -9.74 -1.77
CA ASP A 22 -1.72 -10.76 -1.79
C ASP A 22 -0.38 -10.12 -1.39
N PHE A 23 0.33 -10.76 -0.46
CA PHE A 23 1.53 -10.23 0.17
C PHE A 23 2.67 -11.27 0.14
N CYS A 24 3.89 -10.75 0.04
CA CYS A 24 5.12 -11.53 0.11
C CYS A 24 6.19 -10.67 0.79
N TRP A 25 6.79 -11.17 1.88
CA TRP A 25 7.91 -10.51 2.53
C TRP A 25 9.23 -10.82 1.80
N LEU A 26 9.93 -9.79 1.34
CA LEU A 26 11.18 -9.94 0.59
C LEU A 26 12.45 -9.73 1.43
N GLY A 27 12.33 -9.24 2.67
CA GLY A 27 13.48 -8.88 3.49
C GLY A 27 14.24 -7.67 2.96
N ASP A 28 15.57 -7.69 3.09
CA ASP A 28 16.45 -6.62 2.62
C ASP A 28 16.90 -6.90 1.18
N VAL A 29 16.12 -6.40 0.23
CA VAL A 29 16.39 -6.46 -1.21
C VAL A 29 16.45 -5.06 -1.82
N ASP A 30 17.13 -4.93 -2.95
CA ASP A 30 17.06 -3.72 -3.77
C ASP A 30 15.66 -3.62 -4.40
N ASN A 31 14.89 -2.60 -4.00
CA ASN A 31 13.51 -2.40 -4.46
C ASN A 31 13.42 -2.19 -5.97
N ASP A 32 14.43 -1.55 -6.58
CA ASP A 32 14.42 -1.24 -8.01
C ASP A 32 14.70 -2.49 -8.87
N ALA A 33 15.25 -3.54 -8.27
CA ALA A 33 15.54 -4.81 -8.91
C ALA A 33 14.43 -5.86 -8.74
N VAL A 34 13.36 -5.56 -7.99
CA VAL A 34 12.27 -6.51 -7.75
C VAL A 34 11.43 -6.70 -9.01
N ALA A 35 11.24 -7.96 -9.42
CA ALA A 35 10.33 -8.37 -10.48
C ALA A 35 9.06 -8.99 -9.86
N PRO A 36 7.95 -8.26 -9.68
CA PRO A 36 6.78 -8.75 -8.95
C PRO A 36 6.21 -10.07 -9.49
N GLN A 37 6.26 -10.27 -10.80
CA GLN A 37 5.80 -11.47 -11.48
C GLN A 37 6.59 -12.75 -11.12
N THR A 38 7.79 -12.62 -10.53
CA THR A 38 8.60 -13.76 -10.10
C THR A 38 8.45 -14.07 -8.62
N LEU A 39 7.64 -13.29 -7.88
CA LEU A 39 7.47 -13.45 -6.45
C LEU A 39 6.41 -14.51 -6.14
N ALA A 40 6.63 -15.24 -5.04
CA ALA A 40 5.67 -16.17 -4.50
C ALA A 40 4.84 -15.49 -3.41
N TYR A 41 3.61 -15.11 -3.73
CA TYR A 41 2.68 -14.53 -2.78
C TYR A 41 1.98 -15.62 -1.97
N GLY A 42 2.31 -15.70 -0.69
CA GLY A 42 1.82 -16.75 0.22
C GLY A 42 0.93 -16.23 1.33
N GLU A 43 0.76 -14.91 1.45
CA GLU A 43 0.07 -14.27 2.56
C GLU A 43 -1.02 -13.32 2.07
N LEU A 44 -2.02 -13.09 2.91
CA LEU A 44 -3.05 -12.08 2.71
C LEU A 44 -2.94 -11.03 3.81
N GLN A 45 -2.90 -9.75 3.43
CA GLN A 45 -2.76 -8.64 4.36
C GLN A 45 -3.78 -7.54 4.08
N ALA A 46 -4.28 -6.89 5.13
CA ALA A 46 -5.15 -5.73 4.98
C ALA A 46 -4.34 -4.48 4.57
N VAL A 47 -4.87 -3.70 3.62
CA VAL A 47 -4.32 -2.42 3.17
C VAL A 47 -5.39 -1.33 3.29
N PRO A 48 -5.18 -0.27 4.09
CA PRO A 48 -4.04 -0.09 4.99
C PRO A 48 -4.10 -1.04 6.20
N GLY A 49 -2.92 -1.42 6.71
CA GLY A 49 -2.77 -2.33 7.84
C GLY A 49 -1.31 -2.49 8.26
N VAL A 50 -1.07 -3.12 9.41
CA VAL A 50 0.27 -3.31 9.98
C VAL A 50 0.69 -4.78 9.80
N PHE A 51 1.65 -5.04 8.91
CA PHE A 51 2.01 -6.39 8.45
C PHE A 51 2.89 -7.19 9.45
N ASP A 52 3.60 -6.54 10.37
CA ASP A 52 4.57 -7.14 11.30
C ASP A 52 3.96 -7.56 12.65
N THR A 53 2.64 -7.43 12.81
CA THR A 53 1.93 -7.84 14.03
C THR A 53 1.58 -9.34 14.04
N ALA A 54 1.64 -10.01 12.89
CA ALA A 54 1.41 -11.44 12.81
C ALA A 54 2.58 -12.20 13.48
N LEU A 55 2.28 -13.30 14.17
CA LEU A 55 3.29 -14.09 14.90
C LEU A 55 4.48 -14.57 14.03
N GLN A 56 4.25 -14.69 12.72
CA GLN A 56 5.23 -15.17 11.74
C GLN A 56 6.21 -14.07 11.31
N SER A 57 5.78 -12.80 11.34
CA SER A 57 6.55 -11.61 10.92
C SER A 57 6.95 -10.72 12.11
N ARG A 58 6.60 -11.12 13.33
CA ARG A 58 6.89 -10.38 14.57
C ARG A 58 8.40 -10.21 14.78
N ASN A 59 8.84 -8.96 14.96
CA ASN A 59 10.23 -8.56 15.20
C ASN A 59 11.19 -8.80 14.01
N VAL A 60 10.69 -9.01 12.79
CA VAL A 60 11.55 -9.16 11.60
C VAL A 60 12.18 -7.83 11.16
N ARG A 61 11.57 -6.68 11.50
CA ARG A 61 12.24 -5.37 11.53
C ARG A 61 11.79 -4.54 12.73
N GLY A 62 12.77 -4.07 13.52
CA GLY A 62 12.54 -3.21 14.68
C GLY A 62 12.16 -3.99 15.93
N VAL A 63 12.93 -3.80 17.00
CA VAL A 63 12.56 -4.24 18.35
C VAL A 63 11.49 -3.26 18.84
N GLY A 64 10.25 -3.73 18.94
CA GLY A 64 9.23 -3.07 19.75
C GLY A 64 9.45 -3.36 21.23
#